data_AF-A0A812L6Q8-F1
#
_entry.id   AF-A0A812L6Q8-F1
#
_cell.length_a   1.000
_cell.length_b   1.000
_cell.length_c   1.000
_cell.angle_alpha   90.00
_cell.angle_beta   90.00
_cell.angle_gamma   90.00
#
_symmetry.space_group_name_H-M   'P 1'
#
loop_
_entity.id
_entity.type
_entity.pdbx_description
1 polymer ?
#
loop_
_entity_poly.entity_id
_entity_poly.type
_entity_poly.pdbx_seq_one_letter_code
_entity_poly.pdbx_strand_id
1 'polypeptide(L)'
;MEDAEVVTGRLMDGGGRTAKEHRAPRPEPYASVSNSNNPQSSPVRDLLEQLRRLGTPYRELRKLSPPVDRLREDVRDGTKKKVAQELRLHRFGDSLTQAQVIPDPCRCVCLFKDEGDGSAGKPSNAPSGGDFLLGRFDVLTCGAVADFDANWKYVRPGNTPKQPFWVIHAAALNIGENEFATDFYDYSNENSKLDFVAYVEDMGRIYDNILQAAAALGVSDLIFFPFGMGAFLRNLHKLDGRYCQDDVGLANLRHALAKRFVKSLVVAKVPFVVRLCIAPSGKGDELDANAVAFLQSILEGIQKGVGDKAMRLKPSSVEILLNADALTVAQQYANDRRTVGLVNGANRRLIGNHWFSHGARMAIDENLHRRSWRMAATAYLLNGGAEVSRRHPSALAEAVKRLGGTVQELAAKSGSDVKAKILKLFRQYDESGDGRISKAEFVKMLMRLNHQQDDSEAIFKLADTNQDGFVSYHEFVYWLYGPKHPSLTSAGARC
;
A
#
# COMPACT_ATOMS: atom_id res chain seq x y z
N MET A 1 51.65 -60.37 9.52
CA MET A 1 52.48 -59.77 10.58
C MET A 1 51.91 -58.39 10.78
N GLU A 2 50.91 -58.32 11.65
CA GLU A 2 51.09 -57.90 13.06
C GLU A 2 51.50 -56.43 13.07
N ASP A 3 50.55 -55.55 13.38
CA ASP A 3 50.22 -55.13 14.75
C ASP A 3 51.29 -54.20 15.33
N ALA A 4 50.75 -53.18 16.00
CA ALA A 4 51.26 -52.48 17.18
C ALA A 4 51.32 -50.96 16.94
N GLU A 5 50.53 -50.12 17.61
CA GLU A 5 50.53 -49.88 19.08
C GLU A 5 51.97 -49.65 19.59
N VAL A 6 52.35 -48.68 20.42
CA VAL A 6 51.65 -47.82 21.38
C VAL A 6 52.77 -46.94 21.99
N VAL A 7 52.46 -45.66 22.27
CA VAL A 7 52.84 -44.93 23.51
C VAL A 7 54.34 -44.71 23.80
N THR A 8 54.85 -43.47 23.96
CA THR A 8 54.88 -42.68 25.22
C THR A 8 55.81 -41.46 24.98
N GLY A 9 55.65 -40.39 25.77
CA GLY A 9 56.79 -39.54 26.15
C GLY A 9 56.56 -38.03 26.10
N ARG A 10 56.19 -37.43 27.23
CA ARG A 10 56.29 -35.98 27.50
C ARG A 10 57.75 -35.53 27.45
N LEU A 11 58.01 -34.29 27.02
CA LEU A 11 58.64 -33.21 27.82
C LEU A 11 58.75 -31.88 27.02
N MET A 12 58.18 -30.84 27.64
CA MET A 12 58.59 -29.42 27.69
C MET A 12 58.96 -28.60 26.43
N ASP A 13 58.07 -27.62 26.20
CA ASP A 13 58.30 -26.17 26.06
C ASP A 13 59.09 -25.59 24.87
N GLY A 14 58.47 -24.61 24.20
CA GLY A 14 59.05 -23.89 23.07
C GLY A 14 57.99 -23.17 22.24
N GLY A 15 57.77 -21.89 22.52
CA GLY A 15 56.72 -21.06 21.96
C GLY A 15 56.73 -20.92 20.42
N GLY A 16 55.52 -20.82 19.86
CA GLY A 16 55.30 -20.58 18.43
C GLY A 16 53.86 -20.15 18.18
N ARG A 17 53.68 -18.84 18.01
CA ARG A 17 52.42 -18.11 17.76
C ARG A 17 51.54 -18.79 16.71
N THR A 18 50.30 -19.13 17.06
CA THR A 18 49.23 -19.47 16.10
C THR A 18 48.34 -18.25 15.85
N ALA A 19 48.06 -18.02 14.56
CA ALA A 19 47.22 -16.95 14.05
C ALA A 19 45.79 -17.07 14.60
N LYS A 20 45.32 -16.02 15.27
CA LYS A 20 43.89 -15.85 15.60
C LYS A 20 43.16 -15.39 14.35
N GLU A 21 42.23 -16.23 13.89
CA GLU A 21 41.15 -15.84 12.99
C GLU A 21 40.47 -14.57 13.50
N HIS A 22 40.44 -13.53 12.66
CA HIS A 22 39.73 -12.29 12.91
C HIS A 22 38.21 -12.56 12.86
N ARG A 23 37.61 -12.83 14.02
CA ARG A 23 36.18 -12.64 14.24
C ARG A 23 35.89 -11.14 14.19
N ALA A 24 35.08 -10.70 13.23
CA ALA A 24 34.52 -9.36 13.22
C ALA A 24 33.79 -9.07 14.55
N PRO A 25 33.93 -7.86 15.12
CA PRO A 25 33.29 -7.52 16.38
C PRO A 25 31.77 -7.51 16.21
N ARG A 26 31.07 -8.16 17.14
CA ARG A 26 29.61 -7.99 17.30
C ARG A 26 29.35 -6.51 17.62
N PRO A 27 28.34 -5.86 17.03
CA PRO A 27 27.98 -4.51 17.45
C PRO A 27 27.50 -4.57 18.91
N GLU A 28 28.16 -3.79 19.78
CA GLU A 28 27.68 -3.56 21.13
C GLU A 28 26.32 -2.85 21.10
N PRO A 29 25.41 -3.16 22.04
CA PRO A 29 24.14 -2.46 22.14
C PRO A 29 24.41 -1.00 22.55
N TYR A 30 24.05 -0.07 21.68
CA TYR A 30 24.17 1.36 21.96
C TYR A 30 23.48 1.70 23.29
N ALA A 31 24.26 2.35 24.16
CA ALA A 31 23.84 2.80 25.47
C ALA A 31 22.59 3.69 25.38
N SER A 32 21.57 3.30 26.14
CA SER A 32 20.39 4.09 26.41
C SER A 32 20.76 5.38 27.13
N VAL A 33 20.56 6.52 26.48
CA VAL A 33 20.46 7.81 27.19
C VAL A 33 19.02 7.94 27.68
N SER A 34 18.77 7.50 28.91
CA SER A 34 17.55 7.80 29.65
C SER A 34 17.83 8.86 30.70
N ASN A 35 17.23 10.05 30.58
CA ASN A 35 16.55 10.71 31.68
C ASN A 35 15.90 12.04 31.26
N SER A 36 14.57 12.02 31.11
CA SER A 36 13.70 13.02 31.71
C SER A 36 12.25 12.51 31.70
N ASN A 37 11.65 12.40 32.89
CA ASN A 37 10.26 12.01 33.12
C ASN A 37 9.28 13.06 32.58
N ASN A 38 8.97 12.98 31.29
CA ASN A 38 7.76 13.53 30.69
C ASN A 38 7.36 12.56 29.57
N PRO A 39 6.16 11.94 29.55
CA PRO A 39 5.79 11.05 28.46
C PRO A 39 5.57 11.90 27.21
N GLN A 40 6.64 12.17 26.45
CA GLN A 40 6.54 12.83 25.15
C GLN A 40 5.53 12.03 24.31
N SER A 41 4.47 12.70 23.89
CA SER A 41 3.42 12.12 23.09
C SER A 41 4.03 11.61 21.78
N SER A 42 3.69 10.37 21.40
CA SER A 42 4.04 9.85 20.09
C SER A 42 3.45 10.77 19.01
N PRO A 43 4.14 11.04 17.88
CA PRO A 43 3.62 11.86 16.78
C PRO A 43 2.22 11.42 16.31
N VAL A 44 1.96 10.10 16.35
CA VAL A 44 0.65 9.54 16.05
C VAL A 44 -0.43 10.05 17.01
N ARG A 45 -0.16 10.09 18.32
CA ARG A 45 -1.11 10.58 19.34
C ARG A 45 -1.38 12.08 19.17
N ASP A 46 -0.35 12.87 18.88
CA ASP A 46 -0.51 14.31 18.64
C ASP A 46 -1.38 14.60 17.42
N LEU A 47 -1.19 13.86 16.34
CA LEU A 47 -1.99 14.01 15.13
C LEU A 47 -3.43 13.57 15.36
N LEU A 48 -3.65 12.46 16.09
CA LEU A 48 -5.00 12.01 16.45
C LEU A 48 -5.77 13.05 17.27
N GLU A 49 -5.10 13.68 18.25
CA GLU A 49 -5.71 14.70 19.09
C GLU A 49 -6.05 15.97 18.29
N GLN A 50 -5.16 16.39 17.37
CA GLN A 50 -5.45 17.49 16.45
C GLN A 50 -6.64 17.18 15.55
N LEU A 51 -6.69 15.98 14.97
CA LEU A 51 -7.79 15.54 14.10
C LEU A 51 -9.11 15.45 14.87
N ARG A 52 -9.08 14.98 16.12
CA ARG A 52 -10.25 14.95 17.02
C ARG A 52 -10.79 16.34 17.29
N ARG A 53 -9.93 17.32 17.57
CA ARG A 53 -10.34 18.73 17.78
C ARG A 53 -11.00 19.34 16.55
N LEU A 54 -10.61 18.88 15.36
CA LEU A 54 -11.23 19.28 14.08
C LEU A 54 -12.49 18.46 13.74
N GLY A 55 -12.94 17.54 14.61
CA GLY A 55 -14.16 16.76 14.43
C GLY A 55 -13.99 15.49 13.59
N THR A 56 -12.76 15.00 13.41
CA THR A 56 -12.51 13.68 12.78
C THR A 56 -12.71 12.59 13.82
N PRO A 57 -13.66 11.65 13.63
CA PRO A 57 -13.86 10.56 14.58
C PRO A 57 -12.64 9.62 14.61
N TYR A 58 -12.27 9.15 15.79
CA TYR A 58 -11.39 8.00 15.91
C TYR A 58 -11.82 7.06 17.04
N ARG A 59 -11.54 5.76 16.87
CA ARG A 59 -11.80 4.71 17.85
C ARG A 59 -10.57 3.82 18.00
N GLU A 60 -10.25 3.47 19.24
CA GLU A 60 -9.21 2.48 19.53
C GLU A 60 -9.85 1.11 19.77
N LEU A 61 -9.49 0.13 18.94
CA LEU A 61 -9.91 -1.26 19.11
C LEU A 61 -8.87 -2.03 19.92
N ARG A 62 -9.31 -3.12 20.54
CA ARG A 62 -8.42 -3.99 21.33
C ARG A 62 -7.38 -4.61 20.39
N LYS A 63 -6.10 -4.38 20.71
CA LYS A 63 -4.98 -5.01 20.01
C LYS A 63 -5.10 -6.53 20.14
N LEU A 64 -5.17 -7.21 19.00
CA LEU A 64 -5.26 -8.67 18.95
C LEU A 64 -3.87 -9.26 19.23
N SER A 65 -3.85 -10.41 19.90
CA SER A 65 -2.61 -11.15 20.14
C SER A 65 -1.99 -11.56 18.79
N PRO A 66 -0.66 -11.70 18.71
CA PRO A 66 -0.04 -12.24 17.51
C PRO A 66 -0.62 -13.64 17.22
N PRO A 67 -0.93 -13.94 15.95
CA PRO A 67 -1.47 -15.24 15.59
C PRO A 67 -0.49 -16.37 15.85
N VAL A 68 -1.01 -17.57 16.14
CA VAL A 68 -0.22 -18.80 16.24
C VAL A 68 -0.09 -19.43 14.86
N ASP A 69 1.13 -19.61 14.35
CA ASP A 69 1.40 -20.06 12.97
C ASP A 69 0.70 -21.38 12.61
N ARG A 70 0.61 -22.33 13.54
CA ARG A 70 -0.10 -23.60 13.32
C ARG A 70 -1.58 -23.42 12.97
N LEU A 71 -2.27 -22.51 13.65
CA LEU A 71 -3.69 -22.22 13.35
C LEU A 71 -3.86 -21.62 11.96
N ARG A 72 -2.87 -20.85 11.49
CA ARG A 72 -2.88 -20.26 10.15
C ARG A 72 -2.81 -21.31 9.05
N GLU A 73 -2.04 -22.37 9.24
CA GLU A 73 -1.96 -23.50 8.29
C GLU A 73 -3.25 -24.31 8.27
N ASP A 74 -3.78 -24.63 9.45
CA ASP A 74 -5.05 -25.35 9.58
C ASP A 74 -6.21 -24.59 8.93
N VAL A 75 -6.30 -23.27 9.12
CA VAL A 75 -7.32 -22.43 8.48
C VAL A 75 -7.15 -22.37 6.96
N ARG A 76 -5.91 -22.30 6.47
CA ARG A 76 -5.63 -22.36 5.02
C ARG A 76 -6.17 -23.65 4.43
N ASP A 77 -5.80 -24.78 5.01
CA ASP A 77 -6.12 -26.09 4.44
C ASP A 77 -7.60 -26.44 4.64
N GLY A 78 -8.20 -26.00 5.74
CA GLY A 78 -9.64 -26.01 5.95
C GLY A 78 -10.39 -25.20 4.89
N THR A 79 -9.90 -24.01 4.55
CA THR A 79 -10.49 -23.17 3.49
C THR A 79 -10.37 -23.83 2.12
N LYS A 80 -9.22 -24.43 1.78
CA LYS A 80 -9.06 -25.22 0.54
C LYS A 80 -10.08 -26.34 0.45
N LYS A 81 -10.23 -27.13 1.51
CA LYS A 81 -11.22 -28.22 1.59
C LYS A 81 -12.64 -27.69 1.40
N LYS A 82 -12.96 -26.56 2.04
CA LYS A 82 -14.28 -25.92 1.90
C LYS A 82 -14.54 -25.46 0.47
N VAL A 83 -13.57 -24.84 -0.19
CA VAL A 83 -13.70 -24.46 -1.61
C VAL A 83 -13.94 -25.68 -2.50
N ALA A 84 -13.16 -26.75 -2.32
CA ALA A 84 -13.35 -27.99 -3.08
C ALA A 84 -14.75 -28.59 -2.88
N GLN A 85 -15.23 -28.60 -1.63
CA GLN A 85 -16.58 -29.06 -1.29
C GLN A 85 -17.67 -28.21 -1.96
N GLU A 86 -17.59 -26.90 -1.86
CA GLU A 86 -18.62 -25.98 -2.37
C GLU A 86 -18.66 -25.93 -3.90
N LEU A 87 -17.51 -26.09 -4.56
CA LEU A 87 -17.40 -26.17 -6.03
C LEU A 87 -17.59 -27.61 -6.57
N ARG A 88 -17.75 -28.60 -5.69
CA ARG A 88 -17.81 -30.04 -6.01
C ARG A 88 -16.63 -30.55 -6.84
N LEU A 89 -15.42 -30.11 -6.47
CA LEU A 89 -14.15 -30.61 -7.00
C LEU A 89 -13.74 -31.89 -6.27
N HIS A 90 -12.94 -32.76 -6.90
CA HIS A 90 -12.35 -33.90 -6.18
C HIS A 90 -11.35 -33.42 -5.13
N ARG A 91 -10.58 -32.38 -5.46
CA ARG A 91 -9.72 -31.65 -4.54
C ARG A 91 -9.54 -30.20 -4.98
N PHE A 92 -9.10 -29.35 -4.06
CA PHE A 92 -8.69 -28.00 -4.41
C PHE A 92 -7.52 -28.03 -5.40
N GLY A 93 -7.61 -27.23 -6.45
CA GLY A 93 -6.57 -27.16 -7.50
C GLY A 93 -6.78 -28.10 -8.67
N ASP A 94 -7.95 -28.74 -8.77
CA ASP A 94 -8.42 -29.42 -9.97
C ASP A 94 -8.67 -28.41 -11.13
N SER A 95 -9.01 -28.87 -12.33
CA SER A 95 -9.32 -27.97 -13.46
C SER A 95 -10.69 -27.32 -13.28
N LEU A 96 -10.89 -26.09 -13.76
CA LEU A 96 -12.22 -25.47 -13.77
C LEU A 96 -13.25 -26.24 -14.56
N THR A 97 -12.83 -27.02 -15.57
CA THR A 97 -13.75 -27.88 -16.32
C THR A 97 -14.39 -28.97 -15.45
N GLN A 98 -13.84 -29.21 -14.26
CA GLN A 98 -14.35 -30.18 -13.29
C GLN A 98 -15.25 -29.53 -12.23
N ALA A 99 -15.35 -28.19 -12.18
CA ALA A 99 -16.28 -27.52 -11.29
C ALA A 99 -17.72 -27.77 -11.76
N GLN A 100 -18.51 -28.46 -10.95
CA GLN A 100 -19.87 -28.86 -11.33
C GLN A 100 -20.91 -27.78 -11.01
N VAL A 101 -20.59 -26.85 -10.11
CA VAL A 101 -21.50 -25.82 -9.61
C VAL A 101 -20.74 -24.51 -9.38
N ILE A 102 -21.39 -23.39 -9.68
CA ILE A 102 -20.98 -22.05 -9.24
C ILE A 102 -21.93 -21.63 -8.12
N PRO A 103 -21.50 -21.62 -6.85
CA PRO A 103 -22.33 -21.20 -5.73
C PRO A 103 -22.79 -19.74 -5.89
N ASP A 104 -24.04 -19.45 -5.50
CA ASP A 104 -24.60 -18.10 -5.60
C ASP A 104 -23.73 -16.99 -4.99
N PRO A 105 -23.07 -17.19 -3.83
CA PRO A 105 -22.19 -16.16 -3.29
C PRO A 105 -20.99 -15.81 -4.19
N CYS A 106 -20.58 -16.72 -5.08
CA CYS A 106 -19.48 -16.51 -6.04
C CYS A 106 -19.94 -15.78 -7.32
N ARG A 107 -21.24 -15.51 -7.47
CA ARG A 107 -21.81 -14.76 -8.60
C ARG A 107 -21.77 -13.25 -8.39
N CYS A 108 -21.61 -12.80 -7.14
CA CYS A 108 -21.50 -11.38 -6.78
C CYS A 108 -20.12 -10.84 -7.17
N VAL A 109 -19.91 -10.55 -8.45
CA VAL A 109 -18.64 -10.06 -8.98
C VAL A 109 -18.88 -8.89 -9.94
N CYS A 110 -18.06 -7.85 -9.86
CA CYS A 110 -18.05 -6.76 -10.84
C CYS A 110 -16.62 -6.42 -11.25
N LEU A 111 -16.38 -6.28 -12.55
CA LEU A 111 -15.13 -5.76 -13.09
C LEU A 111 -15.37 -4.33 -13.57
N PHE A 112 -14.58 -3.40 -13.04
CA PHE A 112 -14.52 -2.02 -13.47
C PHE A 112 -13.25 -1.84 -14.31
N LYS A 113 -13.43 -1.58 -15.60
CA LYS A 113 -12.34 -1.45 -16.57
C LYS A 113 -11.89 0.00 -16.70
N ASP A 114 -10.58 0.21 -16.81
CA ASP A 114 -9.99 1.52 -17.08
C ASP A 114 -9.36 1.54 -18.48
N GLU A 115 -10.10 2.07 -19.44
CA GLU A 115 -9.69 2.11 -20.85
C GLU A 115 -8.62 3.17 -21.17
N GLY A 116 -8.27 4.09 -20.24
CA GLY A 116 -7.28 5.14 -20.54
C GLY A 116 -7.72 6.56 -20.22
N ASP A 117 -6.92 7.52 -20.64
CA ASP A 117 -7.13 8.97 -20.48
C ASP A 117 -8.15 9.57 -21.45
N GLY A 118 -8.92 8.73 -22.16
CA GLY A 118 -9.92 9.17 -23.13
C GLY A 118 -9.33 9.68 -24.45
N SER A 119 -8.01 9.57 -24.69
CA SER A 119 -7.49 9.63 -26.06
C SER A 119 -7.99 8.40 -26.82
N ALA A 120 -9.07 8.58 -27.58
CA ALA A 120 -9.80 7.50 -28.25
C ALA A 120 -8.85 6.48 -28.89
N GLY A 121 -8.80 5.27 -28.32
CA GLY A 121 -8.04 4.14 -28.86
C GLY A 121 -6.66 3.87 -28.26
N LYS A 122 -6.20 4.58 -27.21
CA LYS A 122 -4.96 4.18 -26.50
C LYS A 122 -5.27 3.33 -25.27
N PRO A 123 -4.90 2.03 -25.26
CA PRO A 123 -5.07 1.19 -24.08
C PRO A 123 -4.26 1.72 -22.89
N SER A 124 -4.69 1.35 -21.67
CA SER A 124 -3.90 1.52 -20.44
C SER A 124 -2.43 1.12 -20.66
N ASN A 125 -1.47 1.85 -20.07
CA ASN A 125 -0.03 1.55 -20.15
C ASN A 125 0.35 0.16 -19.59
N ALA A 126 -0.57 -0.53 -18.92
CA ALA A 126 -0.40 -1.91 -18.45
C ALA A 126 -1.76 -2.64 -18.47
N PRO A 127 -2.24 -3.06 -19.66
CA PRO A 127 -3.53 -3.72 -19.80
C PRO A 127 -3.46 -5.18 -19.31
N SER A 128 -4.61 -5.81 -19.12
CA SER A 128 -4.71 -7.26 -18.96
C SER A 128 -4.27 -7.98 -20.25
N GLY A 129 -3.83 -9.24 -20.11
CA GLY A 129 -3.34 -10.07 -21.21
C GLY A 129 -1.94 -10.63 -20.97
N GLY A 130 -1.57 -11.66 -21.74
CA GLY A 130 -0.33 -12.41 -21.53
C GLY A 130 -0.35 -13.06 -20.15
N ASP A 131 0.53 -12.60 -19.26
CA ASP A 131 0.65 -13.11 -17.89
C ASP A 131 -0.31 -12.42 -16.91
N PHE A 132 -0.93 -11.31 -17.30
CA PHE A 132 -1.74 -10.45 -16.42
C PHE A 132 -3.22 -10.76 -16.58
N LEU A 133 -3.87 -11.13 -15.47
CA LEU A 133 -5.32 -11.34 -15.43
C LEU A 133 -6.07 -10.01 -15.25
N LEU A 134 -5.57 -9.15 -14.37
CA LEU A 134 -6.15 -7.85 -14.04
C LEU A 134 -5.29 -6.74 -14.66
N GLY A 135 -5.89 -5.81 -15.40
CA GLY A 135 -5.18 -4.62 -15.85
C GLY A 135 -4.77 -3.77 -14.65
N ARG A 136 -3.64 -3.04 -14.75
CA ARG A 136 -3.05 -2.32 -13.61
C ARG A 136 -4.02 -1.34 -12.93
N PHE A 137 -4.87 -0.70 -13.73
CA PHE A 137 -5.82 0.29 -13.25
C PHE A 137 -7.27 -0.24 -13.19
N ASP A 138 -7.49 -1.48 -13.58
CA ASP A 138 -8.79 -2.12 -13.43
C ASP A 138 -9.07 -2.40 -11.95
N VAL A 139 -10.35 -2.48 -11.59
CA VAL A 139 -10.79 -2.83 -10.25
C VAL A 139 -11.76 -4.00 -10.33
N LEU A 140 -11.44 -5.09 -9.65
CA LEU A 140 -12.30 -6.27 -9.57
C LEU A 140 -12.91 -6.35 -8.19
N THR A 141 -14.23 -6.51 -8.10
CA THR A 141 -14.93 -6.63 -6.83
C THR A 141 -15.59 -7.98 -6.70
N CYS A 142 -15.61 -8.54 -5.50
CA CYS A 142 -16.37 -9.75 -5.19
C CYS A 142 -17.05 -9.68 -3.82
N GLY A 143 -18.20 -10.32 -3.68
CA GLY A 143 -18.87 -10.50 -2.39
C GLY A 143 -18.13 -11.50 -1.50
N ALA A 144 -17.93 -11.16 -0.23
CA ALA A 144 -17.26 -12.01 0.74
C ALA A 144 -17.92 -11.93 2.13
N VAL A 145 -17.55 -12.87 3.00
CA VAL A 145 -17.79 -12.85 4.44
C VAL A 145 -16.51 -13.25 5.16
N ALA A 146 -16.29 -12.79 6.38
CA ALA A 146 -15.18 -13.25 7.22
C ALA A 146 -15.58 -14.54 7.95
N ASP A 147 -15.01 -15.68 7.53
CA ASP A 147 -15.16 -16.97 8.20
C ASP A 147 -14.27 -17.07 9.45
N PHE A 148 -13.13 -16.38 9.44
CA PHE A 148 -12.16 -16.39 10.54
C PHE A 148 -11.75 -14.97 10.93
N ASP A 149 -11.48 -14.75 12.21
CA ASP A 149 -10.97 -13.47 12.74
C ASP A 149 -9.46 -13.34 12.54
N ALA A 150 -8.85 -12.26 13.04
CA ALA A 150 -7.40 -12.06 12.94
C ALA A 150 -6.56 -13.04 13.79
N ASN A 151 -7.19 -13.79 14.70
CA ASN A 151 -6.55 -14.86 15.48
C ASN A 151 -6.81 -16.25 14.87
N TRP A 152 -7.31 -16.32 13.63
CA TRP A 152 -7.65 -17.57 12.94
C TRP A 152 -8.75 -18.37 13.63
N LYS A 153 -9.56 -17.74 14.47
CA LYS A 153 -10.71 -18.38 15.12
C LYS A 153 -11.93 -18.26 14.23
N TYR A 154 -12.67 -19.35 14.11
CA TYR A 154 -13.91 -19.36 13.34
C TYR A 154 -14.90 -18.36 13.93
N VAL A 155 -15.32 -17.40 13.12
CA VAL A 155 -16.35 -16.42 13.46
C VAL A 155 -17.69 -17.12 13.33
N ARG A 156 -18.30 -17.48 14.44
CA ARG A 156 -19.64 -18.11 14.42
C ARG A 156 -20.67 -17.07 13.95
N PRO A 157 -21.63 -17.45 13.09
CA PRO A 157 -22.80 -16.62 12.88
C PRO A 157 -23.53 -16.45 14.23
N GLY A 158 -24.04 -15.25 14.49
CA GLY A 158 -24.92 -15.00 15.64
C GLY A 158 -26.33 -15.53 15.37
N ASN A 159 -27.34 -14.90 15.98
CA ASN A 159 -28.75 -15.22 15.71
C ASN A 159 -29.17 -14.91 14.27
N THR A 160 -28.40 -14.09 13.55
CA THR A 160 -28.62 -13.74 12.15
C THR A 160 -27.45 -14.18 11.27
N PRO A 161 -27.70 -14.54 9.99
CA PRO A 161 -26.63 -14.86 9.05
C PRO A 161 -25.68 -13.69 8.85
N LYS A 162 -24.38 -13.99 8.69
CA LYS A 162 -23.37 -13.00 8.32
C LYS A 162 -23.78 -12.28 7.05
N GLN A 163 -23.76 -10.96 7.09
CA GLN A 163 -24.03 -10.13 5.93
C GLN A 163 -22.78 -10.07 5.04
N PRO A 164 -22.93 -10.13 3.71
CA PRO A 164 -21.81 -10.00 2.79
C PRO A 164 -21.32 -8.55 2.73
N PHE A 165 -20.05 -8.39 2.39
CA PHE A 165 -19.44 -7.12 2.01
C PHE A 165 -18.68 -7.27 0.69
N TRP A 166 -18.40 -6.16 0.02
CA TRP A 166 -17.57 -6.13 -1.17
C TRP A 166 -16.10 -6.16 -0.80
N VAL A 167 -15.30 -6.95 -1.50
CA VAL A 167 -13.84 -6.85 -1.50
C VAL A 167 -13.41 -6.25 -2.83
N ILE A 168 -12.74 -5.11 -2.78
CA ILE A 168 -12.34 -4.28 -3.91
C ILE A 168 -10.86 -4.53 -4.20
N HIS A 169 -10.58 -5.39 -5.16
CA HIS A 169 -9.24 -5.78 -5.58
C HIS A 169 -8.69 -4.77 -6.58
N ALA A 170 -7.54 -4.20 -6.27
CA ALA A 170 -6.79 -3.32 -7.16
C ALA A 170 -5.29 -3.70 -7.15
N ALA A 171 -4.62 -3.57 -8.29
CA ALA A 171 -3.21 -3.96 -8.42
C ALA A 171 -2.29 -2.87 -7.86
N ALA A 172 -1.94 -2.96 -6.57
CA ALA A 172 -0.97 -2.06 -5.96
C ALA A 172 0.39 -2.17 -6.68
N LEU A 173 1.05 -1.03 -6.90
CA LEU A 173 2.36 -1.00 -7.53
C LEU A 173 3.44 -1.47 -6.56
N ASN A 174 4.15 -2.52 -6.94
CA ASN A 174 5.19 -3.14 -6.13
C ASN A 174 6.59 -2.72 -6.60
N ILE A 175 7.17 -1.75 -5.91
CA ILE A 175 8.48 -1.18 -6.25
C ILE A 175 9.60 -1.54 -5.25
N GLY A 176 9.34 -2.47 -4.34
CA GLY A 176 10.24 -2.71 -3.21
C GLY A 176 9.84 -3.83 -2.26
N GLU A 177 8.98 -4.76 -2.65
CA GLU A 177 8.74 -5.96 -1.84
C GLU A 177 9.99 -6.84 -1.75
N ASN A 178 10.81 -6.89 -2.79
CA ASN A 178 12.09 -7.58 -2.84
C ASN A 178 13.03 -6.88 -3.85
N GLU A 179 14.26 -7.39 -4.01
CA GLU A 179 15.30 -6.85 -4.92
C GLU A 179 14.98 -7.04 -6.41
N PHE A 180 13.88 -7.72 -6.74
CA PHE A 180 13.41 -7.99 -8.10
C PHE A 180 12.00 -7.44 -8.33
N ALA A 181 11.59 -6.43 -7.56
CA ALA A 181 10.26 -5.84 -7.65
C ALA A 181 10.00 -5.33 -9.09
N THR A 182 9.19 -6.06 -9.85
CA THR A 182 9.08 -5.86 -11.30
C THR A 182 8.52 -4.51 -11.68
N ASP A 183 7.63 -3.92 -10.87
CA ASP A 183 7.09 -2.60 -11.18
C ASP A 183 8.13 -1.50 -10.93
N PHE A 184 9.18 -1.72 -10.13
CA PHE A 184 10.23 -0.71 -9.94
C PHE A 184 10.86 -0.30 -11.28
N TYR A 185 11.12 -1.26 -12.17
CA TYR A 185 11.69 -0.99 -13.49
C TYR A 185 10.73 -0.23 -14.41
N ASP A 186 9.42 -0.51 -14.32
CA ASP A 186 8.38 0.26 -15.05
C ASP A 186 8.33 1.73 -14.59
N TYR A 187 8.76 2.01 -13.37
CA TYR A 187 8.84 3.35 -12.78
C TYR A 187 10.28 3.80 -12.57
N SER A 188 11.24 3.30 -13.34
CA SER A 188 12.62 3.76 -13.30
C SER A 188 12.91 4.73 -14.43
N ASN A 189 13.66 5.80 -14.15
CA ASN A 189 14.22 6.67 -15.16
C ASN A 189 15.48 6.05 -15.80
N GLU A 190 16.09 6.77 -16.75
CA GLU A 190 17.28 6.34 -17.50
C GLU A 190 18.48 5.96 -16.61
N ASN A 191 18.53 6.48 -15.38
CA ASN A 191 19.58 6.20 -14.40
C ASN A 191 19.23 5.05 -13.43
N SER A 192 18.20 4.25 -13.72
CA SER A 192 17.67 3.20 -12.84
C SER A 192 17.24 3.73 -11.47
N LYS A 193 16.71 4.95 -11.44
CA LYS A 193 16.19 5.61 -10.25
C LYS A 193 14.68 5.76 -10.33
N LEU A 194 13.97 5.64 -9.22
CA LEU A 194 12.52 5.77 -9.20
C LEU A 194 12.06 7.13 -9.79
N ASP A 195 11.23 7.11 -10.84
CA ASP A 195 10.38 8.23 -11.26
C ASP A 195 9.24 8.37 -10.25
N PHE A 196 9.55 9.13 -9.20
CA PHE A 196 8.64 9.43 -8.11
C PHE A 196 7.29 9.99 -8.59
N VAL A 197 7.28 10.87 -9.61
CA VAL A 197 6.04 11.49 -10.11
C VAL A 197 5.17 10.44 -10.76
N ALA A 198 5.74 9.64 -11.66
CA ALA A 198 5.00 8.62 -12.39
C ALA A 198 4.39 7.60 -11.41
N TYR A 199 5.17 7.16 -10.43
CA TYR A 199 4.71 6.23 -9.41
C TYR A 199 3.55 6.79 -8.56
N VAL A 200 3.69 8.02 -8.03
CA VAL A 200 2.66 8.65 -7.19
C VAL A 200 1.37 8.92 -7.98
N GLU A 201 1.46 9.36 -9.23
CA GLU A 201 0.27 9.63 -10.05
C GLU A 201 -0.45 8.34 -10.48
N ASP A 202 0.28 7.27 -10.81
CA ASP A 202 -0.33 5.99 -11.14
C ASP A 202 -0.94 5.29 -9.91
N MET A 203 -0.30 5.39 -8.73
CA MET A 203 -0.94 5.02 -7.46
C MET A 203 -2.21 5.85 -7.21
N GLY A 204 -2.16 7.15 -7.53
CA GLY A 204 -3.31 8.03 -7.50
C GLY A 204 -4.45 7.59 -8.40
N ARG A 205 -4.12 7.13 -9.62
CA ARG A 205 -5.09 6.58 -10.57
C ARG A 205 -5.79 5.36 -9.99
N ILE A 206 -5.03 4.46 -9.35
CA ILE A 206 -5.56 3.30 -8.62
C ILE A 206 -6.52 3.74 -7.52
N TYR A 207 -6.13 4.71 -6.68
CA TYR A 207 -6.99 5.21 -5.60
C TYR A 207 -8.32 5.76 -6.10
N ASP A 208 -8.27 6.64 -7.10
CA ASP A 208 -9.49 7.19 -7.67
C ASP A 208 -10.40 6.10 -8.29
N ASN A 209 -9.83 5.05 -8.90
CA ASN A 209 -10.61 3.95 -9.49
C ASN A 209 -11.26 3.08 -8.42
N ILE A 210 -10.57 2.83 -7.30
CA ILE A 210 -11.14 2.22 -6.09
C ILE A 210 -12.35 3.03 -5.61
N LEU A 211 -12.22 4.36 -5.51
CA LEU A 211 -13.30 5.23 -5.04
C LEU A 211 -14.50 5.23 -6.00
N GLN A 212 -14.26 5.26 -7.31
CA GLN A 212 -15.31 5.15 -8.33
C GLN A 212 -16.05 3.81 -8.25
N ALA A 213 -15.33 2.70 -8.16
CA ALA A 213 -15.90 1.37 -8.00
C ALA A 213 -16.73 1.27 -6.72
N ALA A 214 -16.21 1.78 -5.58
CA ALA A 214 -16.94 1.81 -4.32
C ALA A 214 -18.25 2.63 -4.41
N ALA A 215 -18.20 3.80 -5.06
CA ALA A 215 -19.38 4.63 -5.27
C ALA A 215 -20.42 3.94 -6.16
N ALA A 216 -19.99 3.31 -7.27
CA ALA A 216 -20.86 2.56 -8.18
C ALA A 216 -21.53 1.35 -7.51
N LEU A 217 -20.87 0.75 -6.52
CA LEU A 217 -21.43 -0.33 -5.70
C LEU A 217 -22.35 0.15 -4.58
N GLY A 218 -22.56 1.47 -4.42
CA GLY A 218 -23.37 2.03 -3.34
C GLY A 218 -22.78 1.79 -1.95
N VAL A 219 -21.44 1.66 -1.84
CA VAL A 219 -20.75 1.54 -0.56
C VAL A 219 -21.09 2.77 0.31
N SER A 220 -21.41 2.54 1.58
CA SER A 220 -21.57 3.57 2.62
C SER A 220 -20.34 3.69 3.51
N ASP A 221 -19.58 2.60 3.63
CA ASP A 221 -18.40 2.47 4.50
C ASP A 221 -17.27 1.75 3.75
N LEU A 222 -16.23 2.51 3.37
CA LEU A 222 -15.05 1.97 2.69
C LEU A 222 -13.96 1.70 3.72
N ILE A 223 -13.71 0.42 4.02
CA ILE A 223 -12.59 -0.01 4.85
C ILE A 223 -11.30 0.11 4.05
N PHE A 224 -10.42 0.97 4.54
CA PHE A 224 -9.15 1.31 3.90
C PHE A 224 -8.02 1.16 4.92
N PHE A 225 -6.84 0.79 4.44
CA PHE A 225 -5.60 0.77 5.22
C PHE A 225 -4.50 1.40 4.36
N PRO A 226 -3.29 1.69 4.88
CA PRO A 226 -2.18 2.26 4.10
C PRO A 226 -1.76 1.44 2.86
N PHE A 227 -2.57 1.50 1.80
CA PHE A 227 -2.49 0.71 0.58
C PHE A 227 -1.39 1.25 -0.34
N GLY A 228 -0.58 0.36 -0.90
CA GLY A 228 0.59 0.73 -1.70
C GLY A 228 1.80 1.18 -0.86
N MET A 229 1.77 0.90 0.45
CA MET A 229 2.88 1.14 1.37
C MET A 229 3.31 -0.17 2.05
N GLY A 230 4.20 -0.07 3.03
CA GLY A 230 4.66 -1.21 3.82
C GLY A 230 5.57 -2.12 3.01
N ALA A 231 5.15 -3.39 2.85
CA ALA A 231 5.92 -4.42 2.14
C ALA A 231 6.47 -3.94 0.79
N PHE A 232 5.66 -3.23 0.00
CA PHE A 232 6.02 -2.72 -1.32
C PHE A 232 7.14 -1.66 -1.34
N LEU A 233 7.59 -1.19 -0.18
CA LEU A 233 8.66 -0.18 -0.05
C LEU A 233 9.88 -0.69 0.74
N ARG A 234 9.83 -1.89 1.36
CA ARG A 234 10.83 -2.36 2.33
C ARG A 234 12.24 -2.49 1.78
N ASN A 235 12.36 -2.93 0.54
CA ASN A 235 13.62 -3.15 -0.17
C ASN A 235 13.90 -2.06 -1.20
N LEU A 236 13.13 -0.95 -1.21
CA LEU A 236 13.37 0.15 -2.15
C LEU A 236 14.81 0.70 -2.02
N HIS A 237 15.36 0.70 -0.80
CA HIS A 237 16.75 1.08 -0.53
C HIS A 237 17.81 0.29 -1.28
N LYS A 238 17.50 -0.96 -1.65
CA LYS A 238 18.41 -1.82 -2.40
C LYS A 238 18.35 -1.56 -3.91
N LEU A 239 17.19 -1.10 -4.38
CA LEU A 239 16.92 -0.79 -5.78
C LEU A 239 17.33 0.64 -6.12
N ASP A 240 17.14 1.56 -5.16
CA ASP A 240 17.44 2.96 -5.30
C ASP A 240 18.06 3.51 -4.00
N GLY A 241 19.39 3.68 -4.02
CA GLY A 241 20.15 4.17 -2.88
C GLY A 241 19.78 5.58 -2.38
N ARG A 242 18.86 6.30 -3.04
CA ARG A 242 18.28 7.56 -2.52
C ARG A 242 17.27 7.35 -1.39
N TYR A 243 16.84 6.11 -1.18
CA TYR A 243 15.91 5.77 -0.11
C TYR A 243 16.66 4.92 0.90
N CYS A 244 17.30 5.44 1.95
CA CYS A 244 17.78 4.56 3.03
C CYS A 244 16.63 4.15 3.98
N GLN A 245 16.83 3.10 4.80
CA GLN A 245 15.78 2.57 5.69
C GLN A 245 15.29 3.60 6.73
N ASP A 246 16.13 4.57 7.09
CA ASP A 246 15.86 5.65 8.06
C ASP A 246 15.75 7.04 7.40
N ASP A 247 15.45 7.09 6.10
CA ASP A 247 15.54 8.32 5.31
C ASP A 247 14.28 9.19 5.33
N VAL A 248 14.51 10.50 5.27
CA VAL A 248 13.56 11.50 4.76
C VAL A 248 12.95 10.98 3.46
N GLY A 249 13.81 10.45 2.57
CA GLY A 249 13.53 9.69 1.33
C GLY A 249 12.22 8.88 1.35
N LEU A 250 12.12 7.96 2.29
CA LEU A 250 10.97 7.04 2.36
C LEU A 250 9.77 7.68 3.06
N ALA A 251 10.01 8.60 4.00
CA ALA A 251 8.96 9.35 4.68
C ALA A 251 8.17 10.23 3.69
N ASN A 252 8.83 10.97 2.79
CA ASN A 252 8.08 11.83 1.85
C ASN A 252 7.38 11.01 0.78
N LEU A 253 7.90 9.84 0.38
CA LEU A 253 7.17 8.94 -0.51
C LEU A 253 5.86 8.45 0.12
N ARG A 254 5.89 8.04 1.39
CA ARG A 254 4.67 7.68 2.14
C ARG A 254 3.71 8.86 2.24
N HIS A 255 4.23 10.04 2.59
CA HIS A 255 3.41 11.25 2.69
C HIS A 255 2.77 11.61 1.34
N ALA A 256 3.52 11.52 0.24
CA ALA A 256 3.04 11.82 -1.11
C ALA A 256 1.88 10.90 -1.53
N LEU A 257 2.00 9.60 -1.27
CA LEU A 257 0.95 8.62 -1.52
C LEU A 257 -0.29 8.91 -0.68
N ALA A 258 -0.13 9.16 0.63
CA ALA A 258 -1.24 9.51 1.52
C ALA A 258 -1.93 10.81 1.08
N LYS A 259 -1.15 11.84 0.72
CA LYS A 259 -1.63 13.13 0.21
C LYS A 259 -2.36 12.95 -1.12
N ARG A 260 -1.88 12.09 -2.01
CA ARG A 260 -2.55 11.76 -3.28
C ARG A 260 -3.88 11.05 -3.04
N PHE A 261 -3.97 10.16 -2.06
CA PHE A 261 -5.24 9.54 -1.66
C PHE A 261 -6.23 10.56 -1.08
N VAL A 262 -5.78 11.46 -0.18
CA VAL A 262 -6.63 12.53 0.35
C VAL A 262 -7.13 13.44 -0.78
N LYS A 263 -6.28 13.76 -1.75
CA LYS A 263 -6.68 14.48 -2.97
C LYS A 263 -7.77 13.73 -3.74
N SER A 264 -7.65 12.41 -3.91
CA SER A 264 -8.69 11.58 -4.52
C SER A 264 -10.03 11.73 -3.81
N LEU A 265 -10.05 11.64 -2.47
CA LEU A 265 -11.28 11.75 -1.68
C LEU A 265 -11.98 13.09 -1.86
N VAL A 266 -11.21 14.19 -1.81
CA VAL A 266 -11.77 15.54 -1.95
C VAL A 266 -12.31 15.77 -3.36
N VAL A 267 -11.56 15.36 -4.38
CA VAL A 267 -11.94 15.57 -5.79
C VAL A 267 -13.16 14.71 -6.15
N ALA A 268 -13.17 13.45 -5.73
CA ALA A 268 -14.25 12.51 -6.07
C ALA A 268 -15.56 12.82 -5.34
N LYS A 269 -15.54 13.61 -4.24
CA LYS A 269 -16.72 13.93 -3.42
C LYS A 269 -17.53 12.68 -3.06
N VAL A 270 -16.82 11.67 -2.57
CA VAL A 270 -17.39 10.33 -2.36
C VAL A 270 -18.59 10.35 -1.41
N PRO A 271 -19.64 9.54 -1.67
CA PRO A 271 -20.87 9.52 -0.87
C PRO A 271 -20.76 8.65 0.40
N PHE A 272 -19.56 8.25 0.79
CA PHE A 272 -19.31 7.28 1.86
C PHE A 272 -18.25 7.75 2.85
N VAL A 273 -18.20 7.08 4.00
CA VAL A 273 -17.16 7.30 5.00
C VAL A 273 -16.01 6.32 4.77
N VAL A 274 -14.79 6.85 4.72
CA VAL A 274 -13.58 6.02 4.74
C VAL A 274 -13.28 5.62 6.17
N ARG A 275 -13.24 4.31 6.44
CA ARG A 275 -12.83 3.73 7.72
C ARG A 275 -11.36 3.36 7.61
N LEU A 276 -10.48 4.26 8.04
CA LEU A 276 -9.04 4.09 7.94
C LEU A 276 -8.52 3.23 9.10
N CYS A 277 -8.18 1.98 8.80
CA CYS A 277 -7.55 1.04 9.72
C CYS A 277 -6.04 1.30 9.79
N ILE A 278 -5.53 1.66 10.97
CA ILE A 278 -4.09 1.79 11.24
C ILE A 278 -3.74 1.08 12.54
N ALA A 279 -2.54 0.50 12.62
CA ALA A 279 -2.08 -0.25 13.79
C ALA A 279 -0.66 0.20 14.20
N PRO A 280 -0.51 1.45 14.67
CA PRO A 280 0.79 1.97 15.12
C PRO A 280 1.38 1.05 16.20
N SER A 281 2.68 0.78 16.12
CA SER A 281 3.35 -0.10 17.08
C SER A 281 3.80 0.65 18.33
N GLY A 282 4.00 1.98 18.21
CA GLY A 282 4.54 2.85 19.24
C GLY A 282 6.06 2.74 19.38
N LYS A 283 6.76 2.12 18.41
CA LYS A 283 8.21 1.87 18.44
C LYS A 283 8.98 2.72 17.42
N GLY A 284 8.30 3.57 16.67
CA GLY A 284 8.90 4.36 15.58
C GLY A 284 9.22 3.51 14.34
N ASP A 285 8.47 2.43 14.11
CA ASP A 285 8.72 1.52 12.98
C ASP A 285 7.88 1.88 11.73
N GLU A 286 7.91 1.00 10.72
CA GLU A 286 7.14 1.12 9.47
C GLU A 286 5.63 1.39 9.71
N LEU A 287 5.04 0.78 10.74
CA LEU A 287 3.60 0.95 11.02
C LEU A 287 3.32 2.36 11.56
N ASP A 288 4.20 2.88 12.41
CA ASP A 288 4.10 4.26 12.91
C ASP A 288 4.34 5.27 11.78
N ALA A 289 5.32 5.03 10.90
CA ALA A 289 5.60 5.91 9.76
C ALA A 289 4.42 5.98 8.77
N ASN A 290 3.79 4.83 8.45
CA ASN A 290 2.60 4.79 7.60
C ASN A 290 1.41 5.51 8.26
N ALA A 291 1.23 5.36 9.58
CA ALA A 291 0.19 6.06 10.33
C ALA A 291 0.41 7.57 10.30
N VAL A 292 1.62 8.05 10.57
CA VAL A 292 1.98 9.47 10.52
C VAL A 292 1.68 10.06 9.14
N ALA A 293 2.10 9.40 8.05
CA ALA A 293 1.87 9.89 6.69
C ALA A 293 0.37 10.12 6.39
N PHE A 294 -0.49 9.16 6.75
CA PHE A 294 -1.94 9.29 6.54
C PHE A 294 -2.57 10.34 7.45
N LEU A 295 -2.27 10.32 8.75
CA LEU A 295 -2.85 11.25 9.71
C LEU A 295 -2.45 12.71 9.38
N GLN A 296 -1.18 12.93 9.05
CA GLN A 296 -0.67 14.24 8.62
C GLN A 296 -1.36 14.69 7.32
N SER A 297 -1.48 13.82 6.32
CA SER A 297 -2.14 14.15 5.05
C SER A 297 -3.63 14.49 5.22
N ILE A 298 -4.34 13.78 6.10
CA ILE A 298 -5.75 14.07 6.44
C ILE A 298 -5.85 15.44 7.12
N LEU A 299 -4.98 15.71 8.10
CA LEU A 299 -4.95 16.98 8.81
C LEU A 299 -4.71 18.15 7.85
N GLU A 300 -3.73 18.01 6.95
CA GLU A 300 -3.45 18.98 5.89
C GLU A 300 -4.66 19.16 4.95
N GLY A 301 -5.30 18.08 4.54
CA GLY A 301 -6.50 18.11 3.71
C GLY A 301 -7.67 18.87 4.34
N ILE A 302 -7.81 18.82 5.67
CA ILE A 302 -8.85 19.54 6.42
C ILE A 302 -8.47 21.03 6.60
N GLN A 303 -7.23 21.31 7.02
CA GLN A 303 -6.80 22.65 7.41
C GLN A 303 -6.40 23.54 6.23
N LYS A 304 -5.67 22.99 5.27
CA LYS A 304 -5.06 23.71 4.14
C LYS A 304 -5.81 23.48 2.83
N GLY A 305 -6.50 22.34 2.72
CA GLY A 305 -7.14 21.90 1.49
C GLY A 305 -6.16 21.30 0.48
N VAL A 306 -6.68 20.86 -0.65
CA VAL A 306 -5.92 20.19 -1.72
C VAL A 306 -6.12 20.85 -3.08
N GLY A 307 -5.07 20.80 -3.90
CA GLY A 307 -5.06 21.35 -5.27
C GLY A 307 -5.15 22.88 -5.33
N ASP A 308 -5.17 23.42 -6.55
CA ASP A 308 -5.10 24.87 -6.81
C ASP A 308 -6.27 25.65 -6.22
N LYS A 309 -7.43 24.99 -6.03
CA LYS A 309 -8.64 25.60 -5.44
C LYS A 309 -8.74 25.42 -3.93
N ALA A 310 -7.72 24.86 -3.28
CA ALA A 310 -7.69 24.61 -1.83
C ALA A 310 -8.96 23.91 -1.29
N MET A 311 -9.50 22.94 -2.04
CA MET A 311 -10.71 22.23 -1.64
C MET A 311 -10.44 21.43 -0.36
N ARG A 312 -11.31 21.53 0.65
CA ARG A 312 -11.07 20.93 1.96
C ARG A 312 -11.73 19.56 2.11
N LEU A 313 -11.04 18.67 2.80
CA LEU A 313 -11.60 17.40 3.25
C LEU A 313 -12.58 17.67 4.41
N LYS A 314 -13.77 17.07 4.34
CA LYS A 314 -14.72 17.14 5.46
C LYS A 314 -14.22 16.21 6.59
N PRO A 315 -14.05 16.68 7.83
CA PRO A 315 -13.57 15.84 8.94
C PRO A 315 -14.37 14.53 9.11
N SER A 316 -15.69 14.59 8.95
CA SER A 316 -16.57 13.42 9.08
C SER A 316 -16.52 12.44 7.90
N SER A 317 -15.76 12.72 6.85
CA SER A 317 -15.62 11.81 5.69
C SER A 317 -14.62 10.67 5.95
N VAL A 318 -13.84 10.77 7.03
CA VAL A 318 -12.89 9.74 7.47
C VAL A 318 -13.11 9.44 8.94
N GLU A 319 -13.19 8.16 9.31
CA GLU A 319 -13.03 7.71 10.70
C GLU A 319 -11.75 6.90 10.82
N ILE A 320 -10.98 7.17 11.86
CA ILE A 320 -9.72 6.46 12.14
C ILE A 320 -9.98 5.31 13.12
N LEU A 321 -9.63 4.09 12.72
CA LEU A 321 -9.77 2.88 13.54
C LEU A 321 -8.39 2.35 13.92
N LEU A 322 -7.99 2.57 15.18
CA LEU A 322 -6.70 2.10 15.68
C LEU A 322 -6.76 0.61 16.05
N ASN A 323 -5.68 -0.12 15.76
CA ASN A 323 -5.51 -1.55 16.04
C ASN A 323 -6.61 -2.42 15.40
N ALA A 324 -7.12 -1.99 14.25
CA ALA A 324 -8.21 -2.62 13.54
C ALA A 324 -7.72 -3.66 12.53
N ASP A 325 -8.23 -4.90 12.63
CA ASP A 325 -8.15 -5.86 11.52
C ASP A 325 -9.24 -5.54 10.49
N ALA A 326 -8.81 -5.16 9.28
CA ALA A 326 -9.70 -4.64 8.24
C ALA A 326 -10.82 -5.63 7.86
N LEU A 327 -10.53 -6.94 7.82
CA LEU A 327 -11.53 -7.97 7.51
C LEU A 327 -12.59 -8.09 8.61
N THR A 328 -12.14 -8.08 9.88
CA THR A 328 -13.03 -8.13 11.05
C THR A 328 -13.92 -6.89 11.09
N VAL A 329 -13.36 -5.69 10.86
CA VAL A 329 -14.14 -4.45 10.77
C VAL A 329 -15.15 -4.52 9.63
N ALA A 330 -14.75 -4.98 8.46
CA ALA A 330 -15.66 -5.10 7.32
C ALA A 330 -16.87 -6.00 7.64
N GLN A 331 -16.63 -7.14 8.28
CA GLN A 331 -17.70 -8.05 8.70
C GLN A 331 -18.61 -7.46 9.79
N GLN A 332 -18.06 -6.72 10.75
CA GLN A 332 -18.84 -6.04 11.80
C GLN A 332 -19.79 -5.01 11.19
N TYR A 333 -19.27 -4.12 10.35
CA TYR A 333 -20.07 -3.09 9.70
C TYR A 333 -21.11 -3.68 8.76
N ALA A 334 -20.79 -4.77 8.04
CA ALA A 334 -21.76 -5.46 7.20
C ALA A 334 -22.91 -6.04 8.03
N ASN A 335 -22.60 -6.62 9.20
CA ASN A 335 -23.62 -7.17 10.10
C ASN A 335 -24.56 -6.09 10.66
N ASP A 336 -24.09 -4.84 10.76
CA ASP A 336 -24.90 -3.66 11.06
C ASP A 336 -25.74 -3.18 9.85
N ARG A 337 -25.88 -4.01 8.81
CA ARG A 337 -26.65 -3.75 7.58
C ARG A 337 -26.14 -2.56 6.75
N ARG A 338 -24.85 -2.24 6.87
CA ARG A 338 -24.19 -1.23 6.04
C ARG A 338 -23.70 -1.85 4.72
N THR A 339 -23.63 -1.05 3.66
CA THR A 339 -23.01 -1.47 2.41
C THR A 339 -21.50 -1.22 2.53
N VAL A 340 -20.73 -2.28 2.74
CA VAL A 340 -19.31 -2.18 3.05
C VAL A 340 -18.45 -2.56 1.85
N GLY A 341 -17.41 -1.77 1.59
CA GLY A 341 -16.31 -2.13 0.69
C GLY A 341 -15.00 -2.28 1.46
N LEU A 342 -14.27 -3.37 1.28
CA LEU A 342 -12.93 -3.60 1.83
C LEU A 342 -11.92 -3.56 0.68
N VAL A 343 -10.99 -2.60 0.71
CA VAL A 343 -9.92 -2.55 -0.29
C VAL A 343 -8.95 -3.70 -0.09
N ASN A 344 -8.50 -4.32 -1.17
CA ASN A 344 -7.51 -5.38 -1.16
C ASN A 344 -6.43 -5.18 -2.23
N GLY A 345 -5.17 -5.35 -1.85
CA GLY A 345 -4.01 -5.25 -2.76
C GLY A 345 -3.85 -6.54 -3.53
N ALA A 346 -4.26 -6.53 -4.80
CA ALA A 346 -4.14 -7.69 -5.66
C ALA A 346 -2.82 -7.70 -6.43
N ASN A 347 -2.42 -8.89 -6.88
CA ASN A 347 -1.41 -9.06 -7.91
C ASN A 347 -2.10 -9.00 -9.28
N ARG A 348 -1.55 -8.24 -10.22
CA ARG A 348 -2.12 -8.18 -11.59
C ARG A 348 -2.11 -9.51 -12.33
N ARG A 349 -1.20 -10.43 -12.00
CA ARG A 349 -1.15 -11.78 -12.59
C ARG A 349 -2.35 -12.62 -12.17
N LEU A 350 -2.75 -12.54 -10.89
CA LEU A 350 -3.71 -13.44 -10.25
C LEU A 350 -4.40 -12.77 -9.06
N ILE A 351 -5.70 -13.00 -8.91
CA ILE A 351 -6.45 -12.57 -7.73
C ILE A 351 -6.05 -13.49 -6.55
N GLY A 352 -5.52 -12.90 -5.47
CA GLY A 352 -5.04 -13.62 -4.26
C GLY A 352 -3.52 -13.58 -3.97
N ASN A 353 -2.73 -12.78 -4.71
CA ASN A 353 -1.29 -12.42 -4.50
C ASN A 353 -0.17 -13.49 -4.68
N HIS A 354 1.07 -13.04 -4.95
CA HIS A 354 2.33 -13.62 -5.47
C HIS A 354 2.83 -15.02 -5.04
N TRP A 355 2.14 -15.78 -4.20
CA TRP A 355 2.58 -17.15 -3.85
C TRP A 355 2.26 -18.20 -4.94
N PHE A 356 1.75 -17.75 -6.10
CA PHE A 356 1.38 -18.58 -7.26
C PHE A 356 2.53 -18.95 -8.20
N SER A 357 3.81 -18.81 -7.83
CA SER A 357 4.92 -19.27 -8.69
C SER A 357 4.83 -20.76 -9.07
N HIS A 358 3.93 -21.52 -8.41
CA HIS A 358 3.63 -22.93 -8.66
C HIS A 358 2.15 -23.21 -9.05
N GLY A 359 1.40 -22.19 -9.49
CA GLY A 359 -0.02 -22.31 -9.88
C GLY A 359 -1.03 -22.14 -8.74
N ALA A 360 -2.31 -21.94 -9.07
CA ALA A 360 -3.39 -21.70 -8.11
C ALA A 360 -3.66 -22.87 -7.16
N ARG A 361 -3.14 -24.05 -7.46
CA ARG A 361 -3.15 -25.24 -6.58
C ARG A 361 -2.53 -24.98 -5.20
N MET A 362 -1.57 -24.06 -5.12
CA MET A 362 -0.88 -23.71 -3.87
C MET A 362 -1.39 -22.44 -3.20
N ALA A 363 -2.20 -21.64 -3.89
CA ALA A 363 -2.11 -20.20 -3.77
C ALA A 363 -3.29 -19.50 -3.08
N ILE A 364 -3.79 -20.13 -2.02
CA ILE A 364 -4.55 -19.38 -1.02
C ILE A 364 -3.55 -18.85 0.01
N ASP A 365 -2.69 -17.88 -0.32
CA ASP A 365 -1.76 -17.25 0.66
C ASP A 365 -1.96 -15.76 0.90
N GLU A 366 -3.12 -15.22 0.52
CA GLU A 366 -3.50 -13.94 1.07
C GLU A 366 -4.18 -14.12 2.43
N ASN A 367 -3.72 -13.35 3.43
CA ASN A 367 -4.29 -13.35 4.78
C ASN A 367 -5.81 -13.12 4.78
N LEU A 368 -6.36 -12.42 3.78
CA LEU A 368 -7.80 -12.28 3.62
C LEU A 368 -8.45 -13.52 3.00
N HIS A 369 -7.89 -14.07 1.91
CA HIS A 369 -8.49 -15.20 1.17
C HIS A 369 -8.57 -16.47 2.03
N ARG A 370 -7.59 -16.70 2.91
CA ARG A 370 -7.64 -17.80 3.90
C ARG A 370 -8.76 -17.68 4.90
N ARG A 371 -9.26 -16.47 5.12
CA ARG A 371 -10.29 -16.17 6.12
C ARG A 371 -11.68 -16.08 5.50
N SER A 372 -11.84 -16.39 4.21
CA SER A 372 -13.12 -16.38 3.50
C SER A 372 -13.14 -17.40 2.37
N TRP A 373 -13.88 -18.50 2.55
CA TRP A 373 -13.98 -19.51 1.50
C TRP A 373 -14.65 -18.96 0.23
N ARG A 374 -15.62 -18.04 0.37
CA ARG A 374 -16.34 -17.42 -0.76
C ARG A 374 -15.40 -16.60 -1.62
N MET A 375 -14.55 -15.80 -0.98
CA MET A 375 -13.54 -15.01 -1.67
C MET A 375 -12.51 -15.92 -2.34
N ALA A 376 -12.05 -16.97 -1.64
CA ALA A 376 -11.12 -17.94 -2.20
C ALA A 376 -11.70 -18.71 -3.41
N ALA A 377 -12.94 -19.17 -3.32
CA ALA A 377 -13.64 -19.83 -4.42
C ALA A 377 -13.82 -18.89 -5.62
N THR A 378 -14.22 -17.65 -5.37
CA THR A 378 -14.39 -16.63 -6.43
C THR A 378 -13.07 -16.33 -7.13
N ALA A 379 -11.99 -16.12 -6.38
CA ALA A 379 -10.66 -15.93 -6.94
C ALA A 379 -10.21 -17.13 -7.78
N TYR A 380 -10.43 -18.36 -7.29
CA TYR A 380 -10.11 -19.58 -8.02
C TYR A 380 -10.87 -19.70 -9.35
N LEU A 381 -12.17 -19.38 -9.36
CA LEU A 381 -13.01 -19.37 -10.56
C LEU A 381 -12.58 -18.30 -11.57
N LEU A 382 -12.19 -17.11 -11.10
CA LEU A 382 -11.76 -15.99 -11.95
C LEU A 382 -10.35 -16.18 -12.53
N ASN A 383 -9.47 -16.85 -11.78
CA ASN A 383 -8.11 -17.13 -12.22
C ASN A 383 -8.00 -18.14 -13.37
N GLY A 384 -9.09 -18.84 -13.71
CA GLY A 384 -9.06 -19.93 -14.69
C GLY A 384 -8.72 -21.30 -14.08
N GLY A 385 -8.75 -21.43 -12.75
CA GLY A 385 -8.40 -22.65 -12.03
C GLY A 385 -6.96 -22.66 -11.56
N ALA A 386 -6.35 -23.85 -11.49
CA ALA A 386 -5.02 -24.06 -10.94
C ALA A 386 -3.85 -23.67 -11.85
N GLU A 387 -4.05 -23.61 -13.16
CA GLU A 387 -2.97 -23.46 -14.11
C GLU A 387 -2.86 -22.03 -14.64
N VAL A 388 -1.64 -21.48 -14.62
CA VAL A 388 -1.34 -20.20 -15.24
C VAL A 388 -1.18 -20.42 -16.74
N SER A 389 -2.09 -19.87 -17.53
CA SER A 389 -2.04 -19.89 -19.00
C SER A 389 -1.89 -18.48 -19.55
N ARG A 390 -1.39 -18.34 -20.79
CA ARG A 390 -1.42 -17.06 -21.50
C ARG A 390 -2.87 -16.61 -21.68
N ARG A 391 -3.16 -15.37 -21.29
CA ARG A 391 -4.52 -14.81 -21.29
C ARG A 391 -4.70 -13.83 -22.44
N HIS A 392 -5.89 -13.87 -23.04
CA HIS A 392 -6.37 -12.77 -23.88
C HIS A 392 -6.81 -11.59 -22.99
N PRO A 393 -6.71 -10.33 -23.43
CA PRO A 393 -7.13 -9.16 -22.62
C PRO A 393 -8.57 -9.22 -22.08
N SER A 394 -9.49 -9.85 -22.82
CA SER A 394 -10.89 -10.03 -22.39
C SER A 394 -11.11 -11.19 -21.41
N ALA A 395 -10.11 -12.02 -21.10
CA ALA A 395 -10.30 -13.26 -20.36
C ALA A 395 -10.95 -13.07 -18.98
N LEU A 396 -10.55 -12.04 -18.23
CA LEU A 396 -11.17 -11.73 -16.94
C LEU A 396 -12.61 -11.24 -17.11
N ALA A 397 -12.88 -10.38 -18.09
CA ALA A 397 -14.23 -9.89 -18.38
C ALA A 397 -15.18 -11.03 -18.78
N GLU A 398 -14.71 -11.99 -19.57
CA GLU A 398 -15.44 -13.20 -19.93
C GLU A 398 -15.68 -14.10 -18.72
N ALA A 399 -14.67 -14.28 -17.85
CA ALA A 399 -14.83 -15.05 -16.62
C ALA A 399 -15.87 -14.42 -15.69
N VAL A 400 -15.86 -13.10 -15.52
CA VAL A 400 -16.85 -12.35 -14.74
C VAL A 400 -18.26 -12.55 -15.29
N LYS A 401 -18.44 -12.42 -16.61
CA LYS A 401 -19.74 -12.68 -17.28
C LYS A 401 -20.20 -14.12 -17.09
N ARG A 402 -19.29 -15.10 -17.18
CA ARG A 402 -19.59 -16.52 -16.95
C ARG A 402 -20.07 -16.79 -15.51
N LEU A 403 -19.58 -16.04 -14.53
CA LEU A 403 -20.06 -16.10 -13.15
C LEU A 403 -21.41 -15.39 -12.95
N GLY A 404 -21.95 -14.71 -13.96
CA GLY A 404 -23.14 -13.87 -13.85
C GLY A 404 -22.87 -12.49 -13.25
N GLY A 405 -21.58 -12.09 -13.18
CA GLY A 405 -21.17 -10.77 -12.75
C GLY A 405 -21.29 -9.72 -13.86
N THR A 406 -20.97 -8.47 -13.52
CA THR A 406 -21.06 -7.33 -14.43
C THR A 406 -19.68 -6.80 -14.81
N VAL A 407 -19.59 -6.21 -16.01
CA VAL A 407 -18.41 -5.46 -16.47
C VAL A 407 -18.86 -4.04 -16.74
N GLN A 408 -18.20 -3.07 -16.13
CA GLN A 408 -18.51 -1.65 -16.19
C GLN A 408 -17.26 -0.88 -16.59
N GLU A 409 -17.43 0.20 -17.34
CA GLU A 409 -16.34 1.11 -17.66
C GLU A 409 -16.23 2.18 -16.58
N LEU A 410 -15.01 2.46 -16.13
CA LEU A 410 -14.73 3.60 -15.26
C LEU A 410 -14.79 4.89 -16.07
N ALA A 411 -15.18 5.98 -15.41
CA ALA A 411 -15.18 7.27 -16.07
C ALA A 411 -13.75 7.65 -16.47
N ALA A 412 -13.57 8.01 -17.74
CA ALA A 412 -12.30 8.49 -18.25
C ALA A 412 -11.83 9.68 -17.41
N LYS A 413 -10.58 9.63 -16.96
CA LYS A 413 -9.99 10.76 -16.24
C LYS A 413 -9.32 11.70 -17.20
N SER A 414 -9.36 12.98 -16.87
CA SER A 414 -8.41 13.97 -17.35
C SER A 414 -7.02 13.67 -16.79
N GLY A 415 -6.38 12.60 -17.27
CA GLY A 415 -4.99 12.27 -16.96
C GLY A 415 -4.07 12.88 -18.01
N SER A 416 -3.29 13.91 -17.64
CA SER A 416 -1.94 14.21 -18.19
C SER A 416 -1.40 15.60 -17.83
N ASP A 417 -2.18 16.49 -17.21
CA ASP A 417 -1.68 17.86 -16.99
C ASP A 417 -0.80 18.03 -15.73
N VAL A 418 -0.68 17.04 -14.83
CA VAL A 418 0.09 17.21 -13.57
C VAL A 418 1.61 17.14 -13.79
N LYS A 419 2.12 16.11 -14.47
CA LYS A 419 3.56 16.03 -14.83
C LYS A 419 3.93 17.21 -15.74
N ALA A 420 3.07 17.56 -16.69
CA ALA A 420 3.25 18.74 -17.54
C ALA A 420 3.27 20.05 -16.73
N LYS A 421 2.34 20.23 -15.77
CA LYS A 421 2.33 21.39 -14.86
C LYS A 421 3.56 21.46 -13.96
N ILE A 422 3.98 20.34 -13.38
CA ILE A 422 5.15 20.32 -12.48
C ILE A 422 6.43 20.57 -13.28
N LEU A 423 6.56 19.97 -14.46
CA LEU A 423 7.65 20.25 -15.38
C LEU A 423 7.64 21.70 -15.84
N LYS A 424 6.47 22.25 -16.15
CA LYS A 424 6.29 23.67 -16.49
C LYS A 424 6.67 24.58 -15.32
N LEU A 425 6.27 24.23 -14.10
CA LEU A 425 6.61 24.96 -12.88
C LEU A 425 8.11 24.91 -12.60
N PHE A 426 8.74 23.74 -12.72
CA PHE A 426 10.18 23.59 -12.58
C PHE A 426 10.93 24.43 -13.61
N ARG A 427 10.57 24.32 -14.90
CA ARG A 427 11.15 25.13 -15.99
C ARG A 427 10.90 26.62 -15.86
N GLN A 428 9.87 27.03 -15.12
CA GLN A 428 9.62 28.44 -14.83
C GLN A 428 10.65 29.02 -13.84
N TYR A 429 11.27 28.17 -13.01
CA TYR A 429 12.21 28.57 -11.97
C TYR A 429 13.66 28.19 -12.26
N ASP A 430 13.90 27.18 -13.09
CA ASP A 430 15.18 26.96 -13.76
C ASP A 430 15.37 28.04 -14.85
N GLU A 431 15.70 29.26 -14.42
CA GLU A 431 15.92 30.42 -15.30
C GLU A 431 17.17 30.22 -16.17
N SER A 432 18.16 29.47 -15.65
CA SER A 432 19.39 29.14 -16.34
C SER A 432 19.22 28.09 -17.45
N GLY A 433 18.21 27.22 -17.35
CA GLY A 433 17.94 26.11 -18.27
C GLY A 433 18.93 24.95 -18.15
N ASP A 434 19.66 24.86 -17.03
CA ASP A 434 20.69 23.82 -16.81
C ASP A 434 20.10 22.48 -16.29
N GLY A 435 18.77 22.43 -16.10
CA GLY A 435 18.04 21.26 -15.63
C GLY A 435 18.05 21.10 -14.11
N ARG A 436 18.51 22.11 -13.37
CA ARG A 436 18.52 22.18 -11.89
C ARG A 436 18.05 23.56 -11.45
N ILE A 437 17.66 23.69 -10.18
CA ILE A 437 17.32 24.98 -9.57
C ILE A 437 18.43 25.33 -8.58
N SER A 438 19.21 26.35 -8.90
CA SER A 438 20.20 26.92 -7.99
C SER A 438 19.54 27.50 -6.74
N LYS A 439 20.30 27.67 -5.66
CA LYS A 439 19.82 28.33 -4.45
C LYS A 439 19.19 29.70 -4.70
N ALA A 440 19.78 30.51 -5.59
CA ALA A 440 19.26 31.83 -5.94
C ALA A 440 17.89 31.74 -6.63
N GLU A 441 17.75 30.82 -7.59
CA GLU A 441 16.46 30.53 -8.26
C GLU A 441 15.41 29.98 -7.29
N PHE A 442 15.82 29.12 -6.36
CA PHE A 442 14.96 28.56 -5.33
C PHE A 442 14.45 29.64 -4.35
N VAL A 443 15.31 30.58 -3.92
CA VAL A 443 14.89 31.71 -3.08
C VAL A 443 13.90 32.61 -3.83
N LYS A 444 14.16 32.92 -5.12
CA LYS A 444 13.22 33.67 -5.95
C LYS A 444 11.86 32.97 -6.05
N MET A 445 11.86 31.66 -6.22
CA MET A 445 10.66 30.84 -6.22
C MET A 445 9.91 30.96 -4.90
N LEU A 446 10.58 30.80 -3.76
CA LEU A 446 9.98 30.89 -2.43
C LEU A 446 9.38 32.27 -2.16
N MET A 447 10.06 33.35 -2.56
CA MET A 447 9.53 34.71 -2.46
C MET A 447 8.24 34.89 -3.27
N ARG A 448 8.16 34.35 -4.48
CA ARG A 448 6.93 34.35 -5.31
C ARG A 448 5.81 33.50 -4.70
N LEU A 449 6.14 32.56 -3.83
CA LEU A 449 5.20 31.73 -3.07
C LEU A 449 4.88 32.30 -1.67
N ASN A 450 5.21 33.58 -1.42
CA ASN A 450 5.01 34.29 -0.14
C ASN A 450 5.76 33.70 1.07
N HIS A 451 6.88 33.03 0.85
CA HIS A 451 7.78 32.64 1.95
C HIS A 451 8.80 33.76 2.26
N GLN A 452 9.15 33.91 3.54
CA GLN A 452 10.14 34.89 3.99
C GLN A 452 11.56 34.48 3.58
N GLN A 453 12.43 35.46 3.33
CA GLN A 453 13.81 35.22 2.92
C GLN A 453 14.62 34.44 3.96
N ASP A 454 14.35 34.66 5.25
CA ASP A 454 15.09 34.03 6.35
C ASP A 454 14.84 32.52 6.46
N ASP A 455 13.70 32.03 5.95
CA ASP A 455 13.38 30.60 5.92
C ASP A 455 13.98 29.89 4.68
N SER A 456 14.44 30.66 3.68
CA SER A 456 14.83 30.12 2.38
C SER A 456 16.04 29.18 2.45
N GLU A 457 16.98 29.44 3.36
CA GLU A 457 18.15 28.58 3.60
C GLU A 457 17.73 27.19 4.11
N ALA A 458 16.86 27.18 5.12
CA ALA A 458 16.40 25.96 5.76
C ALA A 458 15.54 25.14 4.78
N ILE A 459 14.67 25.81 4.00
CA ILE A 459 13.84 25.15 3.00
C ILE A 459 14.70 24.62 1.84
N PHE A 460 15.72 25.36 1.42
CA PHE A 460 16.65 24.90 0.38
C PHE A 460 17.37 23.62 0.81
N LYS A 461 17.92 23.59 2.03
CA LYS A 461 18.58 22.38 2.58
C LYS A 461 17.63 21.18 2.71
N LEU A 462 16.33 21.42 2.85
CA LEU A 462 15.33 20.35 2.86
C LEU A 462 15.00 19.83 1.46
N ALA A 463 15.15 20.66 0.44
CA ALA A 463 14.95 20.27 -0.96
C ALA A 463 16.21 19.62 -1.55
N ASP A 464 17.39 20.16 -1.26
CA ASP A 464 18.71 19.69 -1.66
C ASP A 464 19.15 18.48 -0.81
N THR A 465 18.57 17.31 -1.13
CA THR A 465 18.78 16.08 -0.36
C THR A 465 20.16 15.49 -0.54
N ASN A 466 20.77 15.67 -1.72
CA ASN A 466 22.12 15.18 -2.01
C ASN A 466 23.23 16.19 -1.62
N GLN A 467 22.85 17.40 -1.18
CA GLN A 467 23.73 18.49 -0.75
C GLN A 467 24.72 18.92 -1.83
N ASP A 468 24.30 18.87 -3.11
CA ASP A 468 25.14 19.29 -4.23
C ASP A 468 25.07 20.80 -4.51
N GLY A 469 24.26 21.53 -3.74
CA GLY A 469 24.08 22.98 -3.85
C GLY A 469 23.04 23.38 -4.91
N PHE A 470 22.35 22.40 -5.51
CA PHE A 470 21.27 22.58 -6.47
C PHE A 470 20.07 21.70 -6.09
N VAL A 471 18.89 22.09 -6.57
CA VAL A 471 17.68 21.27 -6.46
C VAL A 471 17.40 20.69 -7.84
N SER A 472 17.70 19.41 -8.02
CA SER A 472 17.34 18.68 -9.24
C SER A 472 15.82 18.61 -9.44
N TYR A 473 15.35 18.34 -10.67
CA TYR A 473 13.92 18.13 -10.91
C TYR A 473 13.30 17.09 -9.96
N HIS A 474 14.04 16.03 -9.65
CA HIS A 474 13.59 15.00 -8.73
C HIS A 474 13.44 15.54 -7.31
N GLU A 475 14.43 16.26 -6.81
CA GLU A 475 14.40 16.90 -5.49
C GLU A 475 13.29 17.94 -5.38
N PHE A 476 13.07 18.72 -6.44
CA PHE A 476 11.98 19.69 -6.51
C PHE A 476 10.61 19.01 -6.39
N VAL A 477 10.38 17.95 -7.15
CA VAL A 477 9.17 17.13 -7.05
C VAL A 477 9.04 16.59 -5.63
N TYR A 478 10.10 15.98 -5.13
CA TYR A 478 10.12 15.32 -3.84
C TYR A 478 9.77 16.29 -2.71
N TRP A 479 10.31 17.51 -2.77
CA TRP A 479 9.98 18.62 -1.90
C TRP A 479 8.51 19.06 -2.01
N LEU A 480 7.94 19.15 -3.22
CA LEU A 480 6.53 19.53 -3.43
C LEU A 480 5.54 18.55 -2.79
N TYR A 481 5.89 17.25 -2.78
CA TYR A 481 5.01 16.19 -2.31
C TYR A 481 5.26 15.74 -0.86
N GLY A 482 6.39 16.11 -0.24
CA GLY A 482 6.73 15.75 1.14
C GLY A 482 5.96 16.50 2.24
N PRO A 483 6.05 16.03 3.50
CA PRO A 483 5.48 16.69 4.65
C PRO A 483 6.23 18.00 4.90
N LYS A 484 5.49 19.11 4.98
CA LYS A 484 6.09 20.40 5.36
C LYS A 484 6.38 20.36 6.85
N HIS A 485 7.66 20.40 7.24
CA HIS A 485 8.09 20.35 8.63
C HIS A 485 7.40 21.47 9.47
N PRO A 486 7.02 21.22 10.74
CA PRO A 486 6.24 22.16 11.58
C PRO A 486 6.91 23.52 11.86
N SER A 487 8.19 23.71 11.52
CA SER A 487 8.82 25.04 11.49
C SER A 487 8.26 25.96 10.41
N LEU A 488 7.50 25.43 9.44
CA LEU A 488 6.85 26.19 8.36
C LEU A 488 5.40 26.61 8.67
N THR A 489 4.88 26.33 9.87
CA THR A 489 3.50 26.65 10.26
C THR A 489 3.34 27.89 11.15
N SER A 490 4.42 28.56 11.55
CA SER A 490 4.37 29.74 12.44
C SER A 490 4.56 31.10 11.75
N ALA A 491 4.74 31.15 10.42
CA ALA A 491 4.83 32.40 9.67
C ALA A 491 3.59 32.59 8.78
N GLY A 492 2.49 33.11 9.34
CA GLY A 492 1.33 33.51 8.54
C GLY A 492 -0.04 33.44 9.21
N ALA A 493 -0.14 33.69 10.52
CA ALA A 493 -1.41 34.00 11.17
C ALA A 493 -1.16 35.04 12.27
N ARG A 494 -1.05 36.31 11.87
CA ARG A 494 -1.41 37.44 12.73
C ARG A 494 -2.34 38.31 11.90
N CYS A 495 -3.46 38.68 12.52
CA CYS A 495 -4.59 39.42 11.98
C CYS A 495 -4.20 40.67 11.18
#